data_AF-A0A7C5YZZ5-F1
#
_entry.id   AF-A0A7C5YZZ5-F1
#
_cell.length_a   1.000
_cell.length_b   1.000
_cell.length_c   1.000
_cell.angle_alpha   90.00
_cell.angle_beta   90.00
_cell.angle_gamma   90.00
#
_symmetry.space_group_name_H-M   'P 1'
#
loop_
_entity.id
_entity.type
_entity.pdbx_description
1 polymer ?
#
loop_
_entity_poly.entity_id
_entity_poly.type
_entity_poly.pdbx_seq_one_letter_code
_entity_poly.pdbx_strand_id
1 'polypeptide(L)'
;MKPLEDDLRKLFRRREPPQGFAERVVARLETKQTQSVSTQRVSALFWRPVLRWVAVVAVCAVAILGVVRYKHEQRRRAEAERATQEAIFALRITNKELNTALQRAQQATVQALSGPKNTKSAME
;
A
#
# COMPACT_ATOMS: atom_id res chain seq x y z
N MET A 1 30.94 31.34 -4.11
CA MET A 1 31.52 30.17 -3.44
C MET A 1 30.47 29.68 -2.47
N LYS A 2 30.13 28.40 -2.56
CA LYS A 2 28.86 27.84 -2.13
C LYS A 2 28.93 27.50 -0.63
N PRO A 3 27.94 27.90 0.19
CA PRO A 3 27.95 27.72 1.64
C PRO A 3 28.05 26.25 2.08
N LEU A 4 27.61 25.32 1.23
CA LEU A 4 27.67 23.89 1.47
C LEU A 4 29.11 23.36 1.61
N GLU A 5 30.02 23.82 0.76
CA GLU A 5 31.42 23.41 0.75
C GLU A 5 32.15 23.87 2.02
N ASP A 6 31.78 25.04 2.54
CA ASP A 6 32.31 25.58 3.79
C ASP A 6 31.78 24.81 5.01
N ASP A 7 30.49 24.44 5.01
CA ASP A 7 29.88 23.61 6.05
C ASP A 7 30.50 22.21 6.11
N LEU A 8 30.71 21.58 4.94
CA LEU A 8 31.40 20.29 4.86
C LEU A 8 32.84 20.41 5.37
N ARG A 9 33.57 21.46 4.97
CA ARG A 9 34.94 21.69 5.45
C ARG A 9 35.01 21.88 6.96
N LYS A 10 33.98 22.49 7.57
CA LYS A 10 33.86 22.62 9.02
C LYS A 10 33.58 21.28 9.71
N LEU A 11 32.71 20.45 9.15
CA LEU A 11 32.36 19.13 9.70
C LEU A 11 33.49 18.11 9.56
N PHE A 12 34.27 18.16 8.48
CA PHE A 12 35.40 17.27 8.23
C PHE A 12 36.72 17.78 8.83
N ARG A 13 36.68 18.80 9.70
CA ARG A 13 37.87 19.26 10.40
C ARG A 13 38.38 18.12 11.31
N ARG A 14 39.66 17.80 11.18
CA ARG A 14 40.31 16.73 11.95
C ARG A 14 40.15 17.01 13.45
N ARG A 15 39.46 16.10 14.15
CA ARG A 15 39.31 16.08 15.60
C ARG A 15 40.22 15.00 16.14
N GLU A 16 41.05 15.33 17.12
CA GLU A 16 41.91 14.32 17.74
C GLU A 16 41.05 13.29 18.48
N PRO A 17 41.37 11.99 18.30
CA PRO A 17 40.65 10.95 19.00
C PRO A 17 40.93 11.03 20.51
N PRO A 18 39.97 10.59 21.35
CA PRO A 18 40.18 10.56 22.79
C PRO A 18 41.32 9.61 23.17
N GLN A 19 42.00 9.90 24.29
CA GLN A 19 43.07 9.05 24.81
C GLN A 19 42.56 7.59 24.95
N GLY A 20 43.40 6.61 24.59
CA GLY A 20 43.01 5.20 24.62
C GLY A 20 42.13 4.73 23.46
N PHE A 21 41.85 5.56 22.45
CA PHE A 21 40.99 5.16 21.31
C PHE A 21 41.63 4.07 20.45
N ALA A 22 42.91 4.22 20.12
CA ALA A 22 43.63 3.26 19.29
C ALA A 22 43.70 1.89 19.97
N GLU A 23 44.03 1.87 21.25
CA GLU A 23 44.11 0.65 22.06
C GLU A 23 42.74 -0.04 22.16
N ARG A 24 41.66 0.72 22.36
CA ARG A 24 40.29 0.17 22.40
C ARG A 24 39.86 -0.40 21.05
N VAL A 25 40.25 0.23 19.94
CA VAL A 25 39.93 -0.27 18.60
C VAL A 25 40.69 -1.57 18.32
N VAL A 26 41.99 -1.61 18.61
CA VAL A 26 42.81 -2.82 18.41
C VAL A 26 42.29 -3.97 19.28
N ALA A 27 42.05 -3.74 20.57
CA ALA A 27 41.51 -4.76 21.48
C ALA A 27 40.13 -5.28 21.02
N ARG A 28 39.28 -4.40 20.45
CA ARG A 28 37.97 -4.80 19.91
C ARG A 28 38.10 -5.65 18.64
N LEU A 29 39.09 -5.36 17.79
CA LEU A 29 39.34 -6.14 16.56
C LEU A 29 39.80 -7.56 16.89
N GLU A 30 40.74 -7.71 17.84
CA GLU A 30 41.23 -9.01 18.29
C GLU A 30 40.11 -9.86 18.89
N THR A 31 39.26 -9.25 19.72
CA THR A 31 38.10 -9.95 20.33
C THR A 31 37.06 -10.39 19.28
N LYS A 32 36.85 -9.61 18.23
CA LYS A 32 35.88 -9.92 17.17
C LYS A 32 36.38 -11.03 16.23
N GLN A 33 37.70 -11.13 16.04
CA GLN A 33 38.31 -12.21 15.24
C GLN A 33 38.07 -13.59 15.90
N THR A 34 38.09 -13.67 17.23
CA THR A 34 37.83 -14.91 17.97
C THR A 34 36.34 -15.31 17.97
N GLN A 35 35.41 -14.34 17.96
CA GLN A 35 33.96 -14.62 17.90
C GLN A 35 33.44 -14.98 16.49
N SER A 36 34.22 -14.74 15.44
CA SER A 36 33.85 -15.01 14.02
C SER A 36 33.61 -16.49 13.71
N VAL A 37 34.11 -17.42 14.53
CA VAL A 37 34.02 -18.87 14.28
C VAL A 37 32.59 -19.40 14.18
N SER A 38 31.60 -18.73 14.80
CA SER A 38 30.20 -19.15 14.72
C SER A 38 29.56 -18.80 13.36
N THR A 39 29.71 -17.55 12.90
CA THR A 39 29.23 -17.09 11.58
C THR A 39 30.02 -17.71 10.42
N GLN A 40 31.29 -18.07 10.64
CA GLN A 40 32.14 -18.68 9.64
C GLN A 40 31.77 -20.17 9.38
N ARG A 41 31.18 -20.88 10.35
CA ARG A 41 30.66 -22.24 10.14
C ARG A 41 29.39 -22.26 9.29
N VAL A 42 28.48 -21.30 9.47
CA VAL A 42 27.28 -21.20 8.62
C VAL A 42 27.61 -20.77 7.19
N SER A 43 28.62 -19.90 7.00
CA SER A 43 29.09 -19.55 5.65
C SER A 43 29.85 -20.69 4.97
N ALA A 44 30.62 -21.49 5.71
CA ALA A 44 31.30 -22.68 5.20
C ALA A 44 30.30 -23.78 4.79
N LEU A 45 29.18 -23.92 5.51
CA LEU A 45 28.10 -24.84 5.12
C LEU A 45 27.41 -24.38 3.82
N PHE A 46 27.22 -23.07 3.66
CA PHE A 46 26.71 -22.43 2.44
C PHE A 46 27.69 -22.51 1.25
N TRP A 47 28.98 -22.74 1.50
CA TRP A 47 29.99 -22.88 0.46
C TRP A 47 30.01 -24.26 -0.20
N ARG A 48 29.28 -25.24 0.34
CA ARG A 48 29.09 -26.53 -0.33
C ARG A 48 28.20 -26.31 -1.56
N PRO A 49 28.65 -26.68 -2.78
CA PRO A 49 27.89 -26.45 -4.02
C PRO A 49 26.52 -27.12 -3.98
N VAL A 50 26.38 -28.21 -3.21
CA VAL A 50 25.11 -28.91 -2.97
C VAL A 50 24.08 -28.01 -2.27
N LEU A 51 24.49 -27.18 -1.30
CA LEU A 51 23.56 -26.25 -0.62
C LEU A 51 23.14 -25.09 -1.54
N ARG A 52 23.99 -24.68 -2.49
CA ARG A 52 23.63 -23.66 -3.50
C ARG A 52 22.49 -24.14 -4.39
N TRP A 53 22.51 -25.41 -4.81
CA TRP A 53 21.41 -26.00 -5.59
C TRP A 53 20.11 -26.13 -4.78
N VAL A 54 20.20 -26.51 -3.50
CA VAL A 54 19.02 -26.58 -2.62
C VAL A 54 18.39 -25.19 -2.42
N ALA A 55 19.21 -24.15 -2.24
CA ALA A 55 18.72 -22.77 -2.11
C ALA A 55 18.01 -22.29 -3.39
N VAL A 56 18.55 -22.59 -4.58
CA VAL A 56 17.91 -22.25 -5.85
C VAL A 56 16.56 -22.95 -6.00
N VAL A 57 16.49 -24.25 -5.70
CA VAL A 57 15.24 -25.03 -5.76
C VAL A 57 14.21 -24.47 -4.77
N ALA A 58 14.62 -24.11 -3.55
CA ALA A 58 13.74 -23.52 -2.55
C ALA A 58 13.19 -22.16 -3.00
N VAL A 59 14.02 -21.28 -3.56
CA VAL A 59 13.58 -19.98 -4.10
C VAL A 59 12.62 -20.17 -5.28
N CYS A 60 12.92 -21.08 -6.20
CA CYS A 60 12.02 -21.42 -7.31
C CYS A 60 10.67 -21.97 -6.82
N ALA A 61 10.68 -22.86 -5.82
CA ALA A 61 9.45 -23.41 -5.25
C ALA A 61 8.59 -22.33 -4.60
N VAL A 62 9.20 -21.41 -3.83
CA VAL A 62 8.49 -20.27 -3.22
C VAL A 62 7.94 -19.32 -4.28
N ALA A 63 8.70 -19.04 -5.34
CA ALA A 63 8.25 -18.20 -6.45
C ALA A 63 7.04 -18.81 -7.17
N ILE A 64 7.07 -20.12 -7.44
CA ILE A 64 5.95 -20.83 -8.10
C ILE A 64 4.71 -20.83 -7.19
N LEU A 65 4.86 -21.14 -5.90
CA LEU A 65 3.77 -21.06 -4.92
C LEU A 65 3.18 -19.64 -4.83
N GLY A 66 4.04 -18.61 -4.83
CA GLY A 66 3.64 -17.21 -4.87
C GLY A 66 2.83 -16.86 -6.12
N VAL A 67 3.28 -17.30 -7.30
CA VAL A 67 2.58 -17.06 -8.59
C VAL A 67 1.24 -17.78 -8.65
N VAL A 68 1.14 -19.02 -8.14
CA VAL A 68 -0.12 -19.78 -8.09
C VAL A 68 -1.14 -19.09 -7.18
N ARG A 69 -0.71 -18.62 -6.00
CA ARG A 69 -1.57 -17.84 -5.10
C ARG A 69 -1.99 -16.52 -5.74
N TYR A 70 -1.06 -15.80 -6.37
CA TYR A 70 -1.34 -14.54 -7.05
C TYR A 70 -2.36 -14.68 -8.19
N LYS A 71 -2.28 -15.77 -8.96
CA LYS A 71 -3.28 -16.08 -10.01
C LYS A 71 -4.66 -16.39 -9.45
N HIS A 72 -4.75 -16.99 -8.26
CA HIS A 72 -6.05 -17.28 -7.63
C HIS A 72 -6.79 -16.01 -7.21
N GLU A 73 -6.07 -15.04 -6.63
CA GLU A 73 -6.63 -13.73 -6.29
C GLU A 73 -7.06 -12.94 -7.52
N GLN A 74 -6.33 -13.01 -8.64
CA GLN A 74 -6.75 -12.36 -9.88
C GLN A 74 -8.05 -12.95 -10.45
N ARG A 75 -8.24 -14.27 -10.38
CA ARG A 75 -9.50 -14.90 -10.83
C ARG A 75 -10.70 -14.42 -10.01
N ARG A 76 -10.55 -14.31 -8.68
CA ARG A 76 -11.60 -13.77 -7.81
C ARG A 76 -11.94 -12.31 -8.14
N ARG A 77 -10.95 -11.50 -8.51
CA ARG A 77 -11.19 -10.11 -8.94
C ARG A 77 -11.93 -10.04 -10.28
N ALA A 78 -11.55 -10.88 -11.24
CA ALA A 78 -12.24 -10.93 -12.54
C ALA A 78 -13.71 -11.38 -12.43
N GLU A 79 -14.02 -12.29 -11.49
CA GLU A 79 -15.39 -12.69 -11.19
C GLU A 79 -16.17 -11.57 -10.47
N ALA A 80 -15.53 -10.85 -9.53
CA ALA A 80 -16.13 -9.70 -8.85
C ALA A 80 -16.40 -8.52 -9.80
N GLU A 81 -15.55 -8.29 -10.80
CA GLU A 81 -15.75 -7.27 -11.83
C GLU A 81 -16.99 -7.55 -12.69
N ARG A 82 -17.32 -8.82 -12.96
CA ARG A 82 -18.54 -9.17 -13.69
C ARG A 82 -19.81 -8.96 -12.87
N ALA A 83 -19.80 -9.38 -11.60
CA ALA A 83 -20.94 -9.19 -10.71
C ALA A 83 -21.22 -7.70 -10.43
N THR A 84 -20.18 -6.86 -10.37
CA THR A 84 -20.33 -5.42 -10.17
C THR A 84 -20.95 -4.71 -11.38
N GLN A 85 -20.69 -5.16 -12.61
CA GLN A 85 -21.30 -4.57 -13.80
C GLN A 85 -22.83 -4.72 -13.82
N GLU A 86 -23.33 -5.91 -13.49
CA GLU A 86 -24.79 -6.16 -13.40
C GLU A 86 -25.44 -5.35 -12.28
N ALA A 87 -24.79 -5.28 -11.11
CA ALA A 87 -25.27 -4.50 -9.98
C ALA A 87 -25.34 -3.00 -10.29
N ILE A 88 -24.31 -2.44 -10.94
CA ILE A 88 -24.28 -1.02 -11.35
C ILE A 88 -25.38 -0.72 -12.36
N PHE A 89 -25.66 -1.64 -13.30
CA PHE A 89 -26.72 -1.46 -14.28
C PHE A 89 -28.11 -1.47 -13.64
N ALA A 90 -28.39 -2.44 -12.76
CA ALA A 90 -29.63 -2.48 -11.99
C ALA A 90 -29.82 -1.21 -11.16
N LEU A 91 -28.78 -0.75 -10.44
CA LEU A 91 -28.83 0.49 -9.67
C LEU A 91 -29.17 1.70 -10.55
N ARG A 92 -28.63 1.78 -11.77
CA ARG A 92 -28.92 2.86 -12.72
C ARG A 92 -30.38 2.88 -13.17
N ILE A 93 -30.96 1.70 -13.42
CA ILE A 93 -32.39 1.59 -13.79
C ILE A 93 -33.25 2.03 -12.61
N THR A 94 -32.97 1.52 -11.42
CA THR A 94 -33.73 1.89 -10.21
C THR A 94 -33.63 3.38 -9.92
N ASN A 95 -32.45 3.99 -10.09
CA ASN A 95 -32.29 5.43 -9.89
C ASN A 95 -33.14 6.25 -10.89
N LYS A 96 -33.18 5.85 -12.16
CA LYS A 96 -34.04 6.50 -13.17
C LYS A 96 -35.52 6.44 -12.78
N GLU A 97 -36.00 5.29 -12.32
CA GLU A 97 -37.40 5.14 -11.88
C GLU A 97 -37.69 5.95 -10.61
N LEU A 98 -36.78 5.94 -9.65
CA LEU A 98 -36.91 6.71 -8.41
C LEU A 98 -36.99 8.22 -8.69
N ASN A 99 -36.15 8.72 -9.59
CA ASN A 99 -36.15 10.13 -9.98
C ASN A 99 -37.48 10.52 -10.66
N THR A 100 -38.02 9.62 -11.48
CA THR A 100 -39.32 9.84 -12.15
C THR A 100 -40.47 9.88 -11.13
N ALA A 101 -40.45 9.00 -10.14
CA ALA A 101 -41.44 9.00 -9.05
C ALA A 101 -41.35 10.27 -8.18
N LEU A 102 -40.13 10.70 -7.84
CA LEU A 102 -39.88 11.96 -7.13
C LEU A 102 -40.41 13.17 -7.90
N GLN A 103 -40.19 13.21 -9.22
CA GLN A 103 -40.65 14.30 -10.06
C GLN A 103 -42.18 14.38 -10.13
N ARG A 104 -42.87 13.24 -10.19
CA ARG A 104 -44.34 13.18 -10.10
C ARG A 104 -44.86 13.64 -8.74
N ALA A 105 -44.22 13.21 -7.65
CA ALA A 105 -44.59 13.64 -6.30
C ALA A 105 -44.44 15.16 -6.12
N GLN A 106 -43.36 15.74 -6.64
CA GLN A 106 -43.16 17.19 -6.66
C GLN A 106 -44.23 17.91 -7.48
N GLN A 107 -44.56 17.43 -8.68
CA GLN A 107 -45.61 18.02 -9.51
C GLN A 107 -46.99 17.96 -8.83
N ALA A 108 -47.33 16.85 -8.18
CA ALA A 108 -48.58 16.72 -7.43
C ALA A 108 -48.62 17.68 -6.23
N THR A 109 -47.48 17.89 -5.56
CA THR A 109 -47.38 18.83 -4.43
C THR A 109 -47.52 20.28 -4.91
N VAL A 110 -46.89 20.63 -6.03
CA VAL A 110 -47.03 21.96 -6.65
C VAL A 110 -48.47 22.20 -7.10
N GLN A 111 -49.13 21.19 -7.71
CA GLN A 111 -50.54 21.29 -8.10
C GLN A 111 -51.47 21.48 -6.90
N ALA A 112 -51.25 20.71 -5.83
CA ALA A 112 -52.01 20.84 -4.58
C ALA A 112 -51.84 22.21 -3.91
N LEU A 113 -50.66 22.81 -4.02
CA LEU A 113 -50.39 24.18 -3.54
C LEU A 113 -50.96 25.27 -4.48
N SER A 114 -51.28 24.93 -5.73
CA SER A 114 -51.89 25.84 -6.72
C SER A 114 -53.42 25.72 -6.86
N GLY A 115 -54.07 24.86 -6.07
CA GLY A 115 -55.54 24.71 -6.02
C GLY A 115 -56.27 25.96 -5.50
N PRO A 116 -57.53 26.18 -5.89
CA PRO A 116 -58.09 27.50 -6.20
C PRO A 116 -58.27 28.41 -4.98
N LYS A 117 -57.75 29.65 -5.08
CA LYS A 117 -58.16 30.79 -4.24
C LYS A 117 -59.62 31.14 -4.54
N ASN A 118 -60.50 30.48 -3.81
CA ASN A 118 -61.86 30.85 -3.41
C ASN A 118 -62.48 32.09 -4.13
N THR A 119 -63.23 31.84 -5.20
CA THR A 119 -64.22 32.80 -5.74
C THR A 119 -65.55 32.68 -4.98
N LYS A 120 -65.52 32.97 -3.66
CA LYS A 120 -66.72 33.30 -2.86
C LYS A 120 -66.61 34.74 -2.39
N SER A 121 -66.77 35.68 -3.31
CA SER A 121 -67.05 37.08 -3.01
C SER A 121 -67.54 37.74 -4.31
N ALA A 122 -68.80 37.46 -4.65
CA ALA A 122 -69.61 38.26 -5.58
C ALA A 122 -71.04 37.68 -5.54
N MET A 123 -71.63 37.71 -4.35
CA MET A 123 -73.08 37.71 -4.20
C MET A 123 -73.36 38.92 -3.33
N GLU A 124 -73.47 40.07 -3.98
CA GLU A 124 -74.24 41.26 -3.58
C GLU A 124 -74.71 41.97 -4.85
#